data_AF-A0A5C6F5T8-F1
#
_entry.id   AF-A0A5C6F5T8-F1
#
_cell.length_a   1.000
_cell.length_b   1.000
_cell.length_c   1.000
_cell.angle_alpha   90.00
_cell.angle_beta   90.00
_cell.angle_gamma   90.00
#
_symmetry.space_group_name_H-M   'P 1'
#
loop_
_entity.id
_entity.type
_entity.pdbx_description
1 polymer ?
#
loop_
_entity_poly.entity_id
_entity_poly.type
_entity_poly.pdbx_seq_one_letter_code
_entity_poly.pdbx_strand_id
1 'polypeptide(L)'
;MIELPALEYHLAHSCNLSCQQCSHYSNLKLAGSMPTVEQADADYSRWSQRLRPKRFALLGGEPLLNPNVIQHIHLAADHWTGSDLMLVTNGFFLHRFPDLPAVLVETGCRLEVSQHGTHDDYVKRFREVKHLVWRWREDHPGIQIKIRQSHRGWMRQHNIENGKPMPFDSNPNAAYRVCLQKTCTQLGENGFLFKCPALAYFAQLESKLKLNNLPQWQLFRDYKAIAADATDDELRTFIETKAVPQCGLCPSHRTKFVHPNPLQRSTLL
;
A
#
# COMPACT_ATOMS: atom_id res chain seq x y z
N MET A 1 11.92 -5.50 21.22
CA MET A 1 11.23 -5.14 19.97
C MET A 1 9.83 -4.62 20.26
N ILE A 2 9.42 -3.55 19.58
CA ILE A 2 8.10 -2.92 19.67
C ILE A 2 7.19 -3.53 18.61
N GLU A 3 6.00 -3.97 19.01
CA GLU A 3 5.03 -4.59 18.10
C GLU A 3 4.17 -3.58 17.36
N LEU A 4 3.79 -3.89 16.13
CA LEU A 4 2.82 -3.13 15.35
C LEU A 4 1.93 -4.05 14.50
N PRO A 5 0.67 -3.66 14.18
CA PRO A 5 -0.26 -4.55 13.49
C PRO A 5 0.12 -4.88 12.04
N ALA A 6 0.77 -3.95 11.34
CA ALA A 6 1.35 -4.17 10.02
C ALA A 6 2.42 -3.11 9.72
N LEU A 7 3.36 -3.50 8.85
CA LEU A 7 4.32 -2.62 8.20
C LEU A 7 4.28 -2.93 6.70
N GLU A 8 4.23 -1.90 5.87
CA GLU A 8 4.09 -2.02 4.42
C GLU A 8 5.30 -1.37 3.73
N TYR A 9 5.83 -2.03 2.70
CA TYR A 9 6.93 -1.52 1.89
C TYR A 9 6.51 -1.45 0.42
N HIS A 10 6.83 -0.31 -0.22
CA HIS A 10 6.26 0.10 -1.50
C HIS A 10 7.22 -0.16 -2.65
N LEU A 11 7.02 -1.27 -3.36
CA LEU A 11 7.91 -1.76 -4.41
C LEU A 11 7.75 -1.05 -5.76
N ALA A 12 6.65 -0.33 -5.99
CA ALA A 12 6.43 0.40 -7.24
C ALA A 12 5.36 1.49 -7.11
N HIS A 13 5.65 2.73 -7.53
CA HIS A 13 4.66 3.83 -7.51
C HIS A 13 3.59 3.72 -8.60
N SER A 14 3.94 3.15 -9.75
CA SER A 14 3.03 2.99 -10.89
C SER A 14 2.18 1.72 -10.79
N CYS A 15 1.01 1.73 -11.44
CA CYS A 15 0.13 0.58 -11.55
C CYS A 15 -0.41 0.46 -12.99
N ASN A 16 -0.72 -0.76 -13.42
CA ASN A 16 -1.44 -1.04 -14.66
C ASN A 16 -2.97 -0.82 -14.54
N LEU A 17 -3.47 -0.53 -13.34
CA LEU A 17 -4.86 -0.16 -13.08
C LEU A 17 -4.96 1.33 -12.75
N SER A 18 -6.14 1.90 -13.02
CA SER A 18 -6.48 3.30 -12.74
C SER A 18 -7.60 3.41 -11.72
N CYS A 19 -7.52 2.63 -10.64
CA CYS A 19 -8.51 2.61 -9.58
C CYS A 19 -8.70 4.02 -8.99
N GLN A 20 -9.88 4.63 -9.19
CA GLN A 20 -10.16 5.96 -8.61
C GLN A 20 -10.11 5.86 -7.10
N GLN A 21 -9.62 6.90 -6.40
CA GLN A 21 -9.49 6.89 -4.93
C GLN A 21 -8.52 5.80 -4.44
N CYS A 22 -7.45 5.51 -5.19
CA CYS A 22 -6.36 4.64 -4.73
C CYS A 22 -5.66 5.24 -3.50
N SER A 23 -5.40 4.41 -2.47
CA SER A 23 -4.74 4.83 -1.22
C SER A 23 -3.28 5.22 -1.38
N HIS A 24 -2.66 4.69 -2.42
CA HIS A 24 -1.28 4.93 -2.78
C HIS A 24 -1.15 5.96 -3.91
N TYR A 25 -2.29 6.51 -4.38
CA TYR A 25 -2.36 7.44 -5.53
C TYR A 25 -1.73 6.91 -6.83
N SER A 26 -1.50 5.59 -6.93
CA SER A 26 -0.83 4.97 -8.08
C SER A 26 -1.59 5.12 -9.39
N ASN A 27 -2.91 5.36 -9.32
CA ASN A 27 -3.74 5.70 -10.48
C ASN A 27 -3.30 7.01 -11.17
N LEU A 28 -2.56 7.88 -10.47
CA LEU A 28 -2.08 9.16 -10.97
C LEU A 28 -0.66 9.10 -11.54
N LYS A 29 -0.01 7.93 -11.49
CA LYS A 29 1.37 7.72 -11.96
C LYS A 29 2.31 8.76 -11.35
N LEU A 30 2.39 8.72 -10.03
CA LEU A 30 3.31 9.53 -9.26
C LEU A 30 4.75 9.30 -9.73
N ALA A 31 5.55 10.36 -9.72
CA ALA A 31 6.97 10.26 -10.02
C ALA A 31 7.72 9.59 -8.86
N GLY A 32 8.71 8.77 -9.19
CA GLY A 32 9.59 8.10 -8.22
C GLY A 32 10.21 6.86 -8.84
N SER A 33 11.43 6.52 -8.42
CA SER A 33 12.08 5.26 -8.77
C SER A 33 11.46 4.10 -7.99
N MET A 34 11.50 2.89 -8.56
CA MET A 34 11.23 1.69 -7.76
C MET A 34 12.43 1.45 -6.84
N PRO A 35 12.23 1.03 -5.58
CA PRO A 35 13.33 0.75 -4.69
C PRO A 35 14.17 -0.41 -5.22
N THR A 36 15.50 -0.24 -5.15
CA THR A 36 16.45 -1.33 -5.33
C THR A 36 16.49 -2.23 -4.10
N VAL A 37 17.08 -3.42 -4.23
CA VAL A 37 17.21 -4.37 -3.12
C VAL A 37 18.12 -3.78 -2.03
N GLU A 38 19.17 -3.06 -2.43
CA GLU A 38 20.12 -2.42 -1.52
C GLU A 38 19.47 -1.27 -0.72
N GLN A 39 18.58 -0.50 -1.36
CA GLN A 39 17.81 0.52 -0.67
C GLN A 39 16.85 -0.11 0.35
N ALA A 40 16.14 -1.17 -0.05
CA ALA A 40 15.27 -1.93 0.86
C ALA A 40 16.05 -2.53 2.03
N ASP A 41 17.23 -3.09 1.79
CA ASP A 41 18.07 -3.68 2.84
C ASP A 41 18.52 -2.62 3.85
N ALA A 42 18.92 -1.45 3.36
CA ALA A 42 19.27 -0.31 4.21
C ALA A 42 18.05 0.22 5.00
N ASP A 43 16.86 0.24 4.41
CA ASP A 43 15.62 0.65 5.08
C ASP A 43 15.20 -0.38 6.15
N TYR A 44 15.28 -1.68 5.85
CA TYR A 44 14.89 -2.76 6.77
C TYR A 44 15.86 -2.85 7.95
N SER A 45 17.16 -2.77 7.70
CA SER A 45 18.21 -2.85 8.72
C SER A 45 18.08 -1.78 9.82
N ARG A 46 17.52 -0.62 9.49
CA ARG A 46 17.25 0.46 10.45
C ARG A 46 16.20 0.08 11.50
N TRP A 47 15.33 -0.89 11.18
CA TRP A 47 14.13 -1.17 11.97
C TRP A 47 13.98 -2.63 12.41
N SER A 48 14.56 -3.61 11.71
CA SER A 48 14.34 -5.04 11.97
C SER A 48 14.74 -5.50 13.38
N GLN A 49 15.68 -4.80 14.02
CA GLN A 49 16.07 -5.06 15.41
C GLN A 49 15.19 -4.34 16.45
N ARG A 50 14.42 -3.34 16.02
CA ARG A 50 13.59 -2.48 16.90
C ARG A 50 12.12 -2.82 16.80
N LEU A 51 11.63 -3.21 15.63
CA LEU A 51 10.23 -3.47 15.34
C LEU A 51 9.95 -4.96 15.13
N ARG A 52 8.74 -5.38 15.50
CA ARG A 52 8.20 -6.70 15.18
C ARG A 52 6.79 -6.56 14.61
N PRO A 53 6.64 -6.31 13.30
CA PRO A 53 5.32 -6.22 12.68
C PRO A 53 4.63 -7.57 12.70
N LYS A 54 3.34 -7.61 13.04
CA LYS A 54 2.55 -8.85 12.92
C LYS A 54 2.42 -9.28 11.46
N ARG A 55 2.34 -8.30 10.54
CA ARG A 55 2.29 -8.51 9.09
C ARG A 55 3.30 -7.60 8.42
N PHE A 56 4.13 -8.14 7.54
CA PHE A 56 4.99 -7.34 6.67
C PHE A 56 4.51 -7.50 5.22
N ALA A 57 4.05 -6.41 4.61
CA ALA A 57 3.43 -6.45 3.30
C ALA A 57 4.29 -5.76 2.24
N LEU A 58 4.74 -6.53 1.26
CA LEU A 58 5.29 -6.04 0.02
C LEU A 58 4.15 -5.68 -0.92
N LEU A 59 4.03 -4.40 -1.28
CA LEU A 59 2.94 -3.91 -2.10
C LEU A 59 3.37 -2.69 -2.90
N GLY A 60 2.43 -2.01 -3.55
CA GLY A 60 2.67 -0.76 -4.22
C GLY A 60 1.45 -0.35 -5.04
N GLY A 61 1.70 0.42 -6.10
CA GLY A 61 0.81 0.45 -7.25
C GLY A 61 0.63 -0.96 -7.83
N GLU A 62 1.64 -1.50 -8.48
CA GLU A 62 1.71 -2.93 -8.82
C GLU A 62 3.13 -3.45 -8.58
N PRO A 63 3.37 -4.25 -7.52
CA PRO A 63 4.72 -4.70 -7.17
C PRO A 63 5.36 -5.58 -8.25
N LEU A 64 4.58 -6.29 -9.06
CA LEU A 64 5.10 -7.11 -10.17
C LEU A 64 5.61 -6.28 -11.37
N LEU A 65 5.57 -4.95 -11.30
CA LEU A 65 6.32 -4.08 -12.21
C LEU A 65 7.80 -3.96 -11.81
N ASN A 66 8.14 -4.25 -10.55
CA ASN A 66 9.52 -4.26 -10.10
C ASN A 66 10.18 -5.58 -10.53
N PRO A 67 11.22 -5.55 -11.40
CA PRO A 67 11.86 -6.78 -11.88
C PRO A 67 12.56 -7.55 -10.75
N ASN A 68 12.86 -6.90 -9.62
CA ASN A 68 13.55 -7.50 -8.49
C ASN A 68 12.59 -7.99 -7.39
N VAL A 69 11.30 -8.20 -7.71
CA VAL A 69 10.28 -8.57 -6.70
C VAL A 69 10.63 -9.85 -5.94
N ILE A 70 11.27 -10.83 -6.60
CA ILE A 70 11.70 -12.08 -5.96
C ILE A 70 12.80 -11.81 -4.93
N GLN A 71 13.82 -11.03 -5.29
CA GLN A 71 14.88 -10.65 -4.35
C GLN A 71 14.33 -9.86 -3.16
N HIS A 72 13.34 -8.99 -3.38
CA HIS A 72 12.65 -8.27 -2.30
C HIS A 72 11.89 -9.21 -1.36
N ILE A 73 11.32 -10.31 -1.85
CA ILE A 73 10.65 -11.33 -1.01
C ILE A 73 11.66 -12.05 -0.11
N HIS A 74 12.79 -12.51 -0.66
CA HIS A 74 13.85 -13.14 0.14
C HIS A 74 14.37 -12.17 1.21
N LEU A 75 14.69 -10.94 0.80
CA LEU A 75 15.17 -9.91 1.72
C LEU A 75 14.16 -9.63 2.85
N ALA A 76 12.87 -9.58 2.54
CA ALA A 76 11.83 -9.41 3.56
C ALA A 76 11.76 -10.62 4.51
N ALA A 77 11.97 -11.83 4.02
CA ALA A 77 12.02 -13.03 4.84
C ALA A 77 13.20 -13.04 5.82
N ASP A 78 14.36 -12.57 5.36
CA ASP A 78 15.58 -12.48 6.18
C ASP A 78 15.43 -11.45 7.31
N HIS A 79 14.86 -10.28 7.02
CA HIS A 79 14.72 -9.19 8.01
C HIS A 79 13.52 -9.36 8.95
N TRP A 80 12.46 -10.04 8.53
CA TRP A 80 11.18 -10.07 9.22
C TRP A 80 10.72 -11.49 9.60
N THR A 81 11.66 -12.35 10.00
CA THR A 81 11.50 -13.80 10.32
C THR A 81 10.37 -14.17 11.30
N GLY A 82 9.83 -13.22 12.06
CA GLY A 82 8.69 -13.42 12.98
C GLY A 82 7.36 -12.83 12.51
N SER A 83 7.26 -12.37 11.26
CA SER A 83 6.10 -11.64 10.72
C SER A 83 5.36 -12.48 9.68
N ASP A 84 4.04 -12.29 9.58
CA ASP A 84 3.27 -12.83 8.45
C ASP A 84 3.64 -12.04 7.18
N LEU A 85 4.50 -12.60 6.34
CA LEU A 85 4.90 -12.00 5.08
C LEU A 85 3.77 -12.08 4.05
N MET A 86 3.59 -11.01 3.27
CA MET A 86 2.66 -11.03 2.14
C MET A 86 3.11 -10.20 0.96
N LEU A 87 2.87 -10.74 -0.24
CA LEU A 87 2.91 -10.00 -1.50
C LEU A 87 1.48 -9.63 -1.92
N VAL A 88 1.17 -8.33 -1.99
CA VAL A 88 -0.15 -7.83 -2.39
C VAL A 88 -0.11 -7.32 -3.82
N THR A 89 -0.80 -7.98 -4.74
CA THR A 89 -0.80 -7.68 -6.19
C THR A 89 -2.22 -7.65 -6.76
N ASN A 90 -2.44 -6.95 -7.88
CA ASN A 90 -3.66 -7.11 -8.66
C ASN A 90 -3.68 -8.38 -9.52
N GLY A 91 -2.53 -9.05 -9.66
CA GLY A 91 -2.38 -10.37 -10.26
C GLY A 91 -2.20 -10.41 -11.78
N PHE A 92 -2.39 -9.30 -12.50
CA PHE A 92 -2.35 -9.31 -13.97
C PHE A 92 -0.97 -9.60 -14.57
N PHE A 93 0.10 -9.50 -13.78
CA PHE A 93 1.46 -9.82 -14.22
C PHE A 93 2.04 -11.10 -13.63
N LEU A 94 1.26 -11.89 -12.88
CA LEU A 94 1.75 -13.13 -12.27
C LEU A 94 2.34 -14.11 -13.30
N HIS A 95 1.79 -14.15 -14.51
CA HIS A 95 2.29 -14.99 -15.61
C HIS A 95 3.75 -14.69 -16.02
N ARG A 96 4.30 -13.53 -15.64
CA ARG A 96 5.68 -13.14 -15.95
C ARG A 96 6.70 -13.70 -14.97
N PHE A 97 6.25 -14.27 -13.86
CA PHE A 97 7.09 -14.75 -12.76
C PHE A 97 6.78 -16.24 -12.49
N PRO A 98 7.17 -17.15 -13.40
CA PRO A 98 6.90 -18.58 -13.24
C PRO A 98 7.57 -19.19 -12.00
N ASP A 99 8.67 -18.60 -11.52
CA ASP A 99 9.41 -19.08 -10.34
C ASP A 99 8.83 -18.56 -9.01
N LEU A 100 7.95 -17.55 -9.06
CA LEU A 100 7.36 -16.94 -7.87
C LEU A 100 6.66 -17.95 -6.94
N PRO A 101 5.89 -18.93 -7.42
CA PRO A 101 5.23 -19.92 -6.55
C PRO A 101 6.20 -20.68 -5.64
N ALA A 102 7.35 -21.09 -6.19
CA ALA A 102 8.38 -21.80 -5.41
C ALA A 102 8.96 -20.89 -4.33
N VAL A 103 9.27 -19.64 -4.68
CA VAL A 103 9.78 -18.62 -3.74
C VAL A 103 8.76 -18.34 -2.61
N LEU A 104 7.46 -18.26 -2.95
CA LEU A 104 6.41 -18.03 -1.95
C LEU A 104 6.30 -19.19 -0.95
N VAL A 105 6.47 -20.44 -1.41
CA VAL A 105 6.51 -21.62 -0.54
C VAL A 105 7.75 -21.61 0.34
N GLU A 106 8.92 -21.40 -0.26
CA GLU A 106 10.22 -21.38 0.42
C GLU A 106 10.25 -20.35 1.55
N THR A 107 9.79 -19.13 1.26
CA THR A 107 9.82 -18.01 2.22
C THR A 107 8.62 -17.95 3.14
N GLY A 108 7.63 -18.83 2.95
CA GLY A 108 6.34 -18.76 3.64
C GLY A 108 5.52 -17.49 3.34
N CYS A 109 5.90 -16.73 2.32
CA CYS A 109 5.23 -15.49 1.95
C CYS A 109 3.85 -15.76 1.32
N ARG A 110 2.80 -15.15 1.88
CA ARG A 110 1.44 -15.31 1.36
C ARG A 110 1.18 -14.40 0.16
N LEU A 111 0.66 -14.97 -0.92
CA LEU A 111 0.16 -14.19 -2.04
C LEU A 111 -1.27 -13.68 -1.78
N GLU A 112 -1.45 -12.37 -1.83
CA GLU A 112 -2.74 -11.68 -1.67
C GLU A 112 -3.14 -11.03 -3.00
N VAL A 113 -3.99 -11.71 -3.77
CA VAL A 113 -4.47 -11.23 -5.07
C VAL A 113 -5.72 -10.37 -4.88
N SER A 114 -5.63 -9.09 -5.22
CA SER A 114 -6.71 -8.11 -5.02
C SER A 114 -7.58 -7.94 -6.27
N GLN A 115 -8.87 -8.26 -6.16
CA GLN A 115 -9.88 -8.00 -7.18
C GLN A 115 -10.45 -6.57 -7.01
N HIS A 116 -10.05 -5.66 -7.89
CA HIS A 116 -10.37 -4.23 -7.87
C HIS A 116 -11.63 -3.84 -8.65
N GLY A 117 -12.22 -4.74 -9.44
CA GLY A 117 -13.36 -4.41 -10.29
C GLY A 117 -14.40 -5.52 -10.41
N THR A 118 -15.60 -5.12 -10.86
CA THR A 118 -16.74 -5.99 -11.13
C THR A 118 -17.28 -5.87 -12.56
N HIS A 119 -16.67 -5.00 -13.38
CA HIS A 119 -17.07 -4.79 -14.78
C HIS A 119 -16.71 -6.01 -15.62
N ASP A 120 -17.48 -6.29 -16.66
CA ASP A 120 -17.39 -7.54 -17.42
C ASP A 120 -16.01 -7.78 -18.04
N ASP A 121 -15.42 -6.76 -18.66
CA ASP A 121 -14.08 -6.81 -19.25
C ASP A 121 -12.99 -7.04 -18.18
N TYR A 122 -13.12 -6.41 -17.01
CA TYR A 122 -12.26 -6.65 -15.86
C TYR A 122 -12.40 -8.10 -15.36
N VAL A 123 -13.63 -8.57 -15.13
CA VAL A 123 -13.90 -9.92 -14.60
C VAL A 123 -13.43 -10.98 -15.59
N LYS A 124 -13.58 -10.74 -16.90
CA LYS A 124 -13.05 -11.61 -17.95
C LYS A 124 -11.54 -11.77 -17.83
N ARG A 125 -10.78 -10.66 -17.75
CA ARG A 125 -9.33 -10.71 -17.56
C ARG A 125 -8.94 -11.31 -16.21
N PHE A 126 -9.65 -10.98 -15.14
CA PHE A 126 -9.35 -11.49 -13.80
C PHE A 126 -9.60 -13.01 -13.69
N ARG A 127 -10.43 -13.59 -14.57
CA ARG A 127 -10.61 -15.04 -14.65
C ARG A 127 -9.32 -15.76 -15.03
N GLU A 128 -8.48 -15.17 -15.90
CA GLU A 128 -7.17 -15.71 -16.26
C GLU A 128 -6.24 -15.75 -15.05
N VAL A 129 -6.23 -14.66 -14.27
CA VAL A 129 -5.49 -14.59 -12.99
C VAL A 129 -5.96 -15.69 -12.04
N LYS A 130 -7.28 -15.88 -11.89
CA LYS A 130 -7.84 -16.96 -11.06
C LYS A 130 -7.37 -18.33 -11.53
N HIS A 131 -7.48 -18.64 -12.83
CA HIS A 131 -7.03 -19.94 -13.35
C HIS A 131 -5.54 -20.17 -13.10
N LEU A 132 -4.70 -19.14 -13.26
CA LEU A 132 -3.27 -19.24 -12.98
C LEU A 132 -3.01 -19.59 -11.52
N VAL A 133 -3.62 -18.87 -10.57
CA VAL A 133 -3.40 -19.14 -9.13
C VAL A 133 -4.05 -20.43 -8.66
N TRP A 134 -5.08 -20.94 -9.35
CA TRP A 134 -5.61 -22.27 -9.10
C TRP A 134 -4.59 -23.35 -9.49
N ARG A 135 -3.99 -23.26 -10.68
CA ARG A 135 -2.91 -24.17 -11.08
C ARG A 135 -1.74 -24.11 -10.12
N TRP A 136 -1.31 -22.92 -9.69
CA TRP A 136 -0.25 -22.78 -8.70
C TRP A 136 -0.55 -23.51 -7.39
N ARG A 137 -1.81 -23.55 -6.93
CA ARG A 137 -2.21 -24.33 -5.73
C ARG A 137 -2.11 -25.84 -5.94
N GLU A 138 -2.36 -26.31 -7.15
CA GLU A 138 -2.25 -27.73 -7.52
C GLU A 138 -0.78 -28.14 -7.65
N ASP A 139 0.03 -27.30 -8.31
CA ASP A 139 1.42 -27.58 -8.65
C ASP A 139 2.41 -27.34 -7.49
N HIS A 140 2.05 -26.49 -6.51
CA HIS A 140 2.93 -26.12 -5.39
C HIS A 140 2.25 -26.37 -4.03
N PRO A 141 2.33 -27.60 -3.49
CA PRO A 141 1.83 -27.89 -2.15
C PRO A 141 2.41 -26.95 -1.10
N GLY A 142 1.55 -26.43 -0.21
CA GLY A 142 1.94 -25.47 0.83
C GLY A 142 1.88 -24.00 0.43
N ILE A 143 1.64 -23.68 -0.86
CA ILE A 143 1.50 -22.28 -1.28
C ILE A 143 0.28 -21.62 -0.64
N GLN A 144 0.51 -20.46 -0.02
CA GLN A 144 -0.55 -19.68 0.60
C GLN A 144 -1.04 -18.61 -0.37
N ILE A 145 -2.25 -18.77 -0.92
CA ILE A 145 -2.86 -17.78 -1.81
C ILE A 145 -4.24 -17.40 -1.30
N LYS A 146 -4.50 -16.09 -1.19
CA LYS A 146 -5.81 -15.53 -0.89
C LYS A 146 -6.23 -14.53 -1.96
N ILE A 147 -7.47 -14.67 -2.44
CA ILE A 147 -8.09 -13.70 -3.35
C ILE A 147 -9.00 -12.79 -2.53
N ARG A 148 -8.78 -11.48 -2.59
CA ARG A 148 -9.57 -10.47 -1.87
C ARG A 148 -10.49 -9.72 -2.81
N GLN A 149 -11.72 -9.48 -2.39
CA GLN A 149 -12.68 -8.65 -3.12
C GLN A 149 -12.51 -7.17 -2.74
N SER A 150 -11.35 -6.60 -3.07
CA SER A 150 -10.95 -5.23 -2.66
C SER A 150 -11.95 -4.16 -3.11
N HIS A 151 -12.65 -4.35 -4.24
CA HIS A 151 -13.73 -3.47 -4.69
C HIS A 151 -14.87 -3.27 -3.67
N ARG A 152 -15.11 -4.23 -2.76
CA ARG A 152 -16.18 -4.12 -1.73
C ARG A 152 -15.83 -3.14 -0.61
N GLY A 153 -14.54 -2.94 -0.35
CA GLY A 153 -14.03 -2.04 0.68
C GLY A 153 -13.73 -0.63 0.18
N TRP A 154 -14.01 -0.34 -1.09
CA TRP A 154 -13.60 0.94 -1.67
C TRP A 154 -14.37 2.10 -1.05
N MET A 155 -13.61 3.13 -0.66
CA MET A 155 -14.15 4.34 -0.08
C MET A 155 -13.53 5.56 -0.74
N ARG A 156 -14.30 6.66 -0.78
CA ARG A 156 -13.79 7.97 -1.19
C ARG A 156 -12.73 8.40 -0.18
N GLN A 157 -11.55 8.82 -0.65
CA GLN A 157 -10.43 9.28 0.18
C GLN A 157 -10.29 10.79 0.18
N HIS A 158 -10.71 11.44 -0.90
CA HIS A 158 -10.77 12.90 -1.03
C HIS A 158 -12.00 13.32 -1.84
N ASN A 159 -12.42 14.56 -1.65
CA ASN A 159 -13.42 15.21 -2.50
C ASN A 159 -12.80 15.61 -3.83
N ILE A 160 -13.64 15.82 -4.84
CA ILE A 160 -13.21 16.39 -6.12
C ILE A 160 -14.01 17.67 -6.32
N GLU A 161 -13.32 18.79 -6.35
CA GLU A 161 -13.91 20.12 -6.57
C GLU A 161 -13.15 20.79 -7.70
N ASN A 162 -13.87 21.21 -8.76
CA ASN A 162 -13.28 21.84 -9.95
C ASN A 162 -12.08 21.05 -10.52
N GLY A 163 -12.21 19.71 -10.57
CA GLY A 163 -11.18 18.80 -11.09
C GLY A 163 -9.98 18.57 -10.17
N LYS A 164 -9.98 19.13 -8.94
CA LYS A 164 -8.87 18.97 -7.98
C LYS A 164 -9.28 18.13 -6.77
N PRO A 165 -8.37 17.31 -6.23
CA PRO A 165 -8.62 16.63 -4.97
C PRO A 165 -8.61 17.63 -3.81
N MET A 166 -9.70 17.66 -3.05
CA MET A 166 -9.85 18.47 -1.85
C MET A 166 -9.95 17.57 -0.62
N PRO A 167 -9.33 17.96 0.51
CA PRO A 167 -9.43 17.19 1.73
C PRO A 167 -10.84 17.29 2.30
N PHE A 168 -11.16 16.43 3.26
CA PHE A 168 -12.32 16.60 4.11
C PHE A 168 -12.02 17.61 5.23
N ASP A 169 -13.06 18.10 5.88
CA ASP A 169 -12.97 18.72 7.19
C ASP A 169 -13.74 17.80 8.16
N SER A 170 -13.01 17.09 9.01
CA SER A 170 -13.55 16.03 9.85
C SER A 170 -12.88 16.00 11.20
N ASN A 171 -13.59 15.47 12.21
CA ASN A 171 -12.97 15.16 13.48
C ASN A 171 -11.93 14.02 13.30
N PRO A 172 -10.65 14.21 13.71
CA PRO A 172 -9.61 13.22 13.49
C PRO A 172 -9.91 11.83 14.08
N ASN A 173 -10.53 11.77 15.26
CA ASN A 173 -10.90 10.51 15.90
C ASN A 173 -12.04 9.80 15.16
N ALA A 174 -13.00 10.55 14.63
CA ALA A 174 -14.09 9.99 13.83
C ALA A 174 -13.56 9.39 12.51
N ALA A 175 -12.71 10.13 11.80
CA ALA A 175 -12.05 9.66 10.57
C ALA A 175 -11.17 8.43 10.81
N TYR A 176 -10.35 8.44 11.87
CA TYR A 176 -9.54 7.28 12.25
C TYR A 176 -10.39 6.04 12.50
N ARG A 177 -11.54 6.18 13.18
CA ARG A 177 -12.41 5.05 13.53
C ARG A 177 -12.89 4.29 12.30
N VAL A 178 -13.30 5.01 11.26
CA VAL A 178 -13.85 4.42 10.03
C VAL A 178 -12.80 3.99 9.02
N CYS A 179 -11.57 4.52 9.12
CA CYS A 179 -10.47 4.29 8.19
C CYS A 179 -10.07 2.81 8.06
N LEU A 180 -9.96 2.34 6.81
CA LEU A 180 -9.51 0.98 6.48
C LEU A 180 -7.98 0.85 6.45
N GLN A 181 -7.26 1.98 6.39
CA GLN A 181 -5.79 2.03 6.29
C GLN A 181 -5.13 2.37 7.63
N LYS A 182 -5.89 2.44 8.73
CA LYS A 182 -5.40 2.90 10.05
C LYS A 182 -4.32 2.03 10.69
N THR A 183 -4.05 0.86 10.11
CA THR A 183 -2.97 -0.05 10.50
C THR A 183 -1.89 -0.20 9.44
N CYS A 184 -1.99 0.52 8.32
CA CYS A 184 -1.11 0.41 7.16
C CYS A 184 0.09 1.36 7.32
N THR A 185 0.86 1.19 8.39
CA THR A 185 2.11 1.94 8.60
C THR A 185 3.04 1.68 7.42
N GLN A 186 3.58 2.72 6.80
CA GLN A 186 4.51 2.59 5.68
C GLN A 186 5.94 2.72 6.17
N LEU A 187 6.82 1.83 5.71
CA LEU A 187 8.25 2.07 5.69
C LEU A 187 8.57 2.74 4.34
N GLY A 188 8.86 4.04 4.41
CA GLY A 188 9.21 4.86 3.24
C GLY A 188 10.71 4.90 3.00
N GLU A 189 11.08 5.60 1.91
CA GLU A 189 12.47 5.80 1.51
C GLU A 189 13.31 6.44 2.64
N ASN A 190 14.59 6.08 2.70
CA ASN A 190 15.55 6.51 3.72
C ASN A 190 15.18 6.07 5.15
N GLY A 191 14.31 5.06 5.28
CA GLY A 191 13.92 4.47 6.55
C GLY A 191 12.96 5.32 7.38
N PHE A 192 12.21 6.25 6.80
CA PHE A 192 11.18 6.99 7.54
C PHE A 192 9.92 6.14 7.71
N LEU A 193 9.30 6.13 8.90
CA LEU A 193 7.98 5.50 9.09
C LEU A 193 6.85 6.54 9.03
N PHE A 194 5.83 6.19 8.25
CA PHE A 194 4.62 7.00 8.07
C PHE A 194 3.41 6.27 8.62
N LYS A 195 2.47 7.03 9.21
CA LYS A 195 1.26 6.47 9.81
C LYS A 195 0.33 5.74 8.85
N CYS A 196 0.30 6.17 7.58
CA CYS A 196 -0.57 5.60 6.57
C CYS A 196 -0.04 5.96 5.16
N PRO A 197 -0.51 5.30 4.10
CA PRO A 197 -0.08 5.59 2.73
C PRO A 197 -0.46 7.00 2.27
N ALA A 198 -1.61 7.53 2.70
CA ALA A 198 -2.04 8.88 2.32
C ALA A 198 -1.01 9.95 2.73
N LEU A 199 -0.34 9.77 3.88
CA LEU A 199 0.72 10.65 4.37
C LEU A 199 2.06 10.38 3.69
N ALA A 200 2.42 9.11 3.49
CA ALA A 200 3.67 8.73 2.84
C ALA A 200 3.81 9.29 1.42
N TYR A 201 2.72 9.33 0.66
CA TYR A 201 2.75 9.70 -0.76
C TYR A 201 2.14 11.08 -1.05
N PHE A 202 1.82 11.87 -0.02
CA PHE A 202 1.20 13.18 -0.22
C PHE A 202 2.10 14.16 -0.98
N ALA A 203 3.39 14.23 -0.65
CA ALA A 203 4.31 15.15 -1.32
C ALA A 203 4.39 14.90 -2.84
N GLN A 204 4.40 13.62 -3.24
CA GLN A 204 4.36 13.22 -4.65
C GLN A 204 3.02 13.59 -5.31
N LEU A 205 1.90 13.37 -4.62
CA LEU A 205 0.57 13.78 -5.08
C LEU A 205 0.48 15.30 -5.29
N GLU A 206 0.91 16.07 -4.29
CA GLU A 206 0.88 17.52 -4.28
C GLU A 206 1.70 18.10 -5.44
N SER A 207 2.92 17.60 -5.64
CA SER A 207 3.77 17.99 -6.76
C SER A 207 3.11 17.67 -8.11
N LYS A 208 2.60 16.44 -8.28
CA LYS A 208 1.95 15.97 -9.51
C LYS A 208 0.75 16.83 -9.91
N LEU A 209 -0.07 17.23 -8.94
CA LEU A 209 -1.33 17.94 -9.17
C LEU A 209 -1.24 19.45 -8.89
N LYS A 210 -0.04 19.97 -8.59
CA LYS A 210 0.23 21.38 -8.29
C LYS A 210 -0.69 21.92 -7.18
N LEU A 211 -0.78 21.20 -6.06
CA LEU A 211 -1.66 21.53 -4.94
C LEU A 211 -1.05 22.49 -3.92
N ASN A 212 0.20 22.93 -4.10
CA ASN A 212 0.97 23.74 -3.15
C ASN A 212 0.24 25.03 -2.68
N ASN A 213 -0.59 25.62 -3.55
CA ASN A 213 -1.31 26.86 -3.26
C ASN A 213 -2.64 26.65 -2.54
N LEU A 214 -3.01 25.40 -2.22
CA LEU A 214 -4.24 25.10 -1.50
C LEU A 214 -3.94 25.01 0.01
N PRO A 215 -4.40 25.98 0.83
CA PRO A 215 -4.15 25.99 2.27
C PRO A 215 -4.88 24.85 3.01
N GLN A 216 -5.93 24.28 2.42
CA GLN A 216 -6.68 23.17 3.00
C GLN A 216 -5.81 21.93 3.25
N TRP A 217 -4.72 21.78 2.48
CA TRP A 217 -3.76 20.69 2.62
C TRP A 217 -2.63 20.95 3.62
N GLN A 218 -2.61 22.11 4.29
CA GLN A 218 -1.49 22.51 5.15
C GLN A 218 -1.20 21.47 6.24
N LEU A 219 -2.24 20.90 6.86
CA LEU A 219 -2.06 19.93 7.92
C LEU A 219 -1.31 18.66 7.47
N PHE A 220 -1.49 18.23 6.22
CA PHE A 220 -0.71 17.13 5.64
C PHE A 220 0.76 17.53 5.41
N ARG A 221 1.05 18.78 5.01
CA ARG A 221 2.42 19.29 4.88
C ARG A 221 3.14 19.38 6.22
N ASP A 222 2.41 19.68 7.28
CA ASP A 222 2.95 19.79 8.64
C ASP A 222 3.23 18.41 9.29
N TYR A 223 2.86 17.31 8.62
CA TYR A 223 3.11 15.96 9.13
C TYR A 223 4.60 15.64 9.19
N LYS A 224 5.03 15.05 10.32
CA LYS A 224 6.39 14.57 10.51
C LYS A 224 6.40 13.06 10.61
N ALA A 225 7.10 12.42 9.67
CA ALA A 225 7.43 11.01 9.77
C ALA A 225 8.45 10.78 10.89
N ILE A 226 8.50 9.56 11.43
CA ILE A 226 9.50 9.20 12.43
C ILE A 226 10.75 8.66 11.73
N ALA A 227 11.91 9.16 12.14
CA ALA A 227 13.21 8.77 11.62
C ALA A 227 13.81 7.60 12.42
N ALA A 228 14.77 6.89 11.82
CA ALA A 228 15.40 5.71 12.42
C ALA A 228 16.22 6.00 13.69
N ASP A 229 16.64 7.24 13.89
CA ASP A 229 17.37 7.73 15.07
C ASP A 229 16.45 8.15 16.23
N ALA A 230 15.13 8.11 16.05
CA ALA A 230 14.18 8.37 17.12
C ALA A 230 14.38 7.39 18.29
N THR A 231 14.15 7.85 19.51
CA THR A 231 14.21 7.04 20.72
C THR A 231 13.12 5.97 20.75
N ASP A 232 13.27 4.94 21.59
CA ASP A 232 12.24 3.91 21.75
C ASP A 232 10.93 4.49 22.30
N ASP A 233 10.97 5.54 23.12
CA ASP A 233 9.78 6.21 23.65
C ASP A 233 9.04 7.02 22.58
N GLU A 234 9.77 7.73 21.72
CA GLU A 234 9.19 8.39 20.54
C GLU A 234 8.57 7.36 19.59
N LEU A 235 9.22 6.21 19.39
CA LEU A 235 8.72 5.14 18.54
C LEU A 235 7.47 4.46 19.11
N ARG A 236 7.43 4.21 20.42
CA ARG A 236 6.22 3.70 21.10
C ARG A 236 5.08 4.70 21.00
N THR A 237 5.36 5.97 21.31
CA THR A 237 4.37 7.06 21.20
C THR A 237 3.84 7.14 19.78
N PHE A 238 4.73 7.08 18.79
CA PHE A 238 4.35 7.01 17.39
C PHE A 238 3.42 5.83 17.18
N ILE A 239 3.81 4.58 17.44
CA ILE A 239 3.00 3.39 17.16
C ILE A 239 1.64 3.41 17.87
N GLU A 240 1.60 3.77 19.14
CA GLU A 240 0.40 3.77 19.99
C GLU A 240 -0.58 4.90 19.66
N THR A 241 -0.09 6.01 19.09
CA THR A 241 -0.94 7.12 18.66
C THR A 241 -1.93 6.65 17.60
N LYS A 242 -3.21 6.67 17.94
CA LYS A 242 -4.29 6.23 17.04
C LYS A 242 -4.56 7.31 15.98
N ALA A 243 -5.34 8.32 16.34
CA ALA A 243 -5.63 9.44 15.46
C ALA A 243 -4.52 10.50 15.56
N VAL A 244 -4.08 11.01 14.41
CA VAL A 244 -3.22 12.19 14.29
C VAL A 244 -4.05 13.36 13.74
N PRO A 245 -3.64 14.64 13.92
CA PRO A 245 -4.39 15.78 13.38
C PRO A 245 -4.76 15.63 11.91
N GLN A 246 -3.85 15.09 11.09
CA GLN A 246 -4.03 14.85 9.66
C GLN A 246 -5.23 13.95 9.35
N CYS A 247 -5.63 13.05 10.26
CA CYS A 247 -6.84 12.26 10.06
C CYS A 247 -8.08 13.15 9.84
N GLY A 248 -8.07 14.42 10.28
CA GLY A 248 -9.14 15.38 10.01
C GLY A 248 -9.31 15.74 8.53
N LEU A 249 -8.30 15.50 7.69
CA LEU A 249 -8.41 15.68 6.23
C LEU A 249 -8.99 14.47 5.49
N CYS A 250 -9.30 13.40 6.22
CA CYS A 250 -9.87 12.16 5.72
C CYS A 250 -11.37 12.07 6.04
N PRO A 251 -12.15 11.24 5.33
CA PRO A 251 -13.59 11.11 5.58
C PRO A 251 -13.87 10.54 6.98
N SER A 252 -14.82 11.15 7.69
CA SER A 252 -15.37 10.67 8.96
C SER A 252 -16.49 9.63 8.83
N HIS A 253 -17.02 9.44 7.61
CA HIS A 253 -18.05 8.46 7.30
C HIS A 253 -17.71 7.66 6.04
N ARG A 254 -18.11 6.38 5.99
CA ARG A 254 -17.92 5.54 4.81
C ARG A 254 -19.00 5.86 3.77
N THR A 255 -18.65 6.68 2.81
CA THR A 255 -19.50 6.91 1.64
C THR A 255 -19.25 5.81 0.62
N LYS A 256 -20.31 5.06 0.26
CA LYS A 256 -20.22 4.06 -0.80
C LYS A 256 -19.76 4.74 -2.08
N PHE A 257 -18.67 4.24 -2.64
CA PHE A 257 -18.12 4.74 -3.90
C PHE A 257 -18.39 3.70 -4.99
N VAL A 258 -19.14 4.08 -6.01
CA VAL A 258 -19.31 3.24 -7.20
C VAL A 258 -18.03 3.35 -8.00
N HIS A 259 -17.17 2.36 -7.82
CA HIS A 259 -15.86 2.33 -8.45
C HIS A 259 -16.02 2.13 -9.96
N PRO A 260 -15.51 3.03 -10.83
CA PRO A 260 -15.57 2.84 -12.28
C PRO A 260 -14.69 1.68 -12.72
N ASN A 261 -14.68 1.34 -14.00
CA ASN A 261 -13.84 0.26 -14.49
C ASN A 261 -12.34 0.58 -14.29
N PRO A 262 -11.60 -0.17 -13.46
CA PRO A 262 -10.18 0.11 -13.18
C PRO A 262 -9.27 -0.10 -14.40
N LEU A 263 -9.76 -0.75 -15.47
CA LEU A 263 -9.01 -0.89 -16.73
C LEU A 263 -9.03 0.38 -17.58
N GLN A 264 -10.01 1.26 -17.36
CA GLN A 264 -10.14 2.51 -18.09
C GLN A 264 -9.31 3.58 -17.38
N ARG A 265 -8.68 4.45 -18.15
CA ARG A 265 -7.92 5.57 -17.58
C ARG A 265 -8.85 6.43 -16.74
N SER A 266 -8.41 6.74 -15.52
CA SER A 266 -9.11 7.67 -14.66
C SER A 266 -9.17 9.04 -15.33
N THR A 267 -10.37 9.59 -15.49
CA THR A 267 -10.62 10.95 -15.99
C THR A 267 -10.36 12.03 -14.93
N LEU A 268 -9.89 11.64 -13.74
CA LEU A 268 -9.22 12.58 -12.84
C LEU A 268 -7.84 12.92 -13.40
N LEU A 269 -7.90 13.74 -14.45
CA LEU A 269 -6.90 14.58 -15.11
C LEU A 269 -7.64 15.27 -16.27
#